data_AF-A0A086ES54-F1
#
_entry.id   AF-A0A086ES54-F1
#
_cell.length_a   1.000
_cell.length_b   1.000
_cell.length_c   1.000
_cell.angle_alpha   90.00
_cell.angle_beta   90.00
_cell.angle_gamma   90.00
#
_symmetry.space_group_name_H-M   'P 1'
#
loop_
_entity.id
_entity.type
_entity.pdbx_description
1 polymer ?
#
loop_
_entity_poly.entity_id
_entity_poly.type
_entity_poly.pdbx_seq_one_letter_code
_entity_poly.pdbx_strand_id
1 'polypeptide(L)'
;MVTWEYHDFEDYTGNGELLMRQFIVGGMVYAIGFQKLQSADELLNKGIDEKHNIPGFQMPQSGLWTVAFDKVENQERLEAYQHVELNSGQILKVITSVARAIFDHYNVSRSGAYYWCAAPDLSGKRKIDLADLYDGLLGLAGKNRFNIRIPGMQSFNRLGSDRRSYVILTRYYDVKSSGTGIFRLGEKAANGSA
;
A
#
# COMPACT_ATOMS: atom_id res chain seq x y z
N MET A 1 1.12 -25.29 -2.90
CA MET A 1 0.95 -24.92 -1.49
C MET A 1 1.62 -23.57 -1.26
N VAL A 2 0.96 -22.62 -0.58
CA VAL A 2 1.63 -21.44 -0.01
C VAL A 2 1.95 -21.86 1.42
N THR A 3 3.22 -21.82 1.80
CA THR A 3 3.61 -22.10 3.18
C THR A 3 3.80 -20.75 3.86
N TRP A 4 3.03 -20.55 4.91
CA TRP A 4 3.16 -19.39 5.78
C TRP A 4 4.15 -19.76 6.85
N GLU A 5 5.32 -19.13 6.83
CA GLU A 5 6.12 -19.02 8.04
C GLU A 5 5.50 -17.88 8.84
N TYR A 6 4.62 -18.26 9.77
CA TYR A 6 3.97 -17.32 10.67
C TYR A 6 5.01 -16.80 11.65
N HIS A 7 5.68 -15.75 11.23
CA HIS A 7 6.11 -14.73 12.17
C HIS A 7 4.89 -13.85 12.38
N ASP A 8 4.55 -13.56 13.64
CA ASP A 8 3.73 -12.38 13.92
C ASP A 8 4.38 -11.15 13.27
N PHE A 9 3.77 -9.97 13.29
CA PHE A 9 4.57 -8.77 13.01
C PHE A 9 5.60 -8.66 14.14
N GLU A 10 6.70 -9.40 14.03
CA GLU A 10 7.81 -9.36 14.96
C GLU A 10 8.41 -7.96 14.79
N ASP A 11 8.39 -7.19 15.87
CA ASP A 11 8.99 -5.87 15.97
C ASP A 11 10.49 -5.99 15.68
N TYR A 12 10.90 -5.92 14.41
CA TYR A 12 12.29 -5.72 14.09
C TYR A 12 12.66 -4.29 14.48
N THR A 13 13.30 -4.16 15.65
CA THR A 13 13.63 -2.90 16.29
C THR A 13 14.75 -2.14 15.59
N GLY A 14 14.54 -0.85 15.36
CA GLY A 14 15.57 0.14 15.07
C GLY A 14 14.95 1.51 14.82
N ASN A 15 14.97 2.39 15.83
CA ASN A 15 14.67 3.85 15.79
C ASN A 15 13.60 4.36 14.79
N GLY A 16 12.55 3.59 14.49
CA GLY A 16 11.49 3.99 13.55
C GLY A 16 10.69 2.82 12.96
N GLU A 17 9.90 2.15 13.82
CA GLU A 17 8.73 1.27 13.53
C GLU A 17 8.65 0.65 12.10
N LEU A 18 9.58 -0.24 11.74
CA LEU A 18 9.47 -1.12 10.56
C LEU A 18 8.90 -2.48 10.99
N LEU A 19 7.72 -2.84 10.50
CA LEU A 19 7.11 -4.14 10.71
C LEU A 19 7.28 -4.99 9.44
N MET A 20 7.73 -6.23 9.57
CA MET A 20 7.90 -7.12 8.43
C MET A 20 7.15 -8.44 8.61
N ARG A 21 6.73 -9.01 7.48
CA ARG A 21 6.18 -10.37 7.43
C ARG A 21 6.74 -11.09 6.22
N GLN A 22 7.11 -12.36 6.40
CA GLN A 22 7.60 -13.22 5.32
C GLN A 22 6.56 -14.26 4.89
N PHE A 23 6.66 -14.71 3.64
CA PHE A 23 5.83 -15.79 3.10
C PHE A 23 6.54 -16.49 1.93
N ILE A 24 6.23 -17.77 1.70
CA ILE A 24 6.89 -18.58 0.67
C ILE A 24 5.93 -18.86 -0.49
N VAL A 25 6.36 -18.52 -1.71
CA VAL A 25 5.66 -18.87 -2.95
C VAL A 25 6.63 -19.52 -3.93
N GLY A 26 6.34 -20.75 -4.35
CA GLY A 26 7.14 -21.44 -5.35
C GLY A 26 8.57 -21.76 -4.90
N GLY A 27 8.79 -21.94 -3.59
CA GLY A 27 10.12 -22.17 -3.01
C GLY A 27 10.95 -20.89 -2.81
N MET A 28 10.40 -19.72 -3.12
CA MET A 28 11.06 -18.43 -2.90
C MET A 28 10.43 -17.72 -1.70
N VAL A 29 11.29 -17.10 -0.88
CA VAL A 29 10.90 -16.28 0.25
C VAL A 29 10.62 -14.86 -0.23
N TYR A 30 9.49 -14.32 0.20
CA TYR A 30 9.10 -12.94 -0.01
C TYR A 30 8.93 -12.27 1.35
N ALA A 31 9.12 -10.95 1.38
CA ALA A 31 8.81 -10.13 2.53
C ALA A 31 7.92 -8.96 2.12
N ILE A 32 7.05 -8.56 3.04
CA ILE A 32 6.33 -7.29 3.01
C ILE A 32 6.68 -6.50 4.26
N GLY A 33 7.14 -5.27 4.07
CA GLY A 33 7.48 -4.32 5.11
C GLY A 33 6.46 -3.18 5.18
N PHE A 34 6.15 -2.76 6.40
CA PHE A 34 5.32 -1.61 6.74
C PHE A 34 6.18 -0.66 7.55
N GLN A 35 6.41 0.54 7.03
CA GLN A 35 7.16 1.57 7.73
C GLN A 35 6.25 2.76 7.99
N LYS A 36 6.10 3.15 9.25
CA LYS A 36 5.31 4.32 9.61
C LYS A 36 6.05 5.59 9.23
N LEU A 37 5.39 6.47 8.50
CA LEU A 37 5.92 7.78 8.17
C LEU A 37 5.76 8.71 9.36
N GLN A 38 6.83 9.43 9.70
CA GLN A 38 6.84 10.32 10.85
C GLN A 38 6.41 11.75 10.48
N SER A 39 6.55 12.15 9.22
CA SER A 39 6.19 13.50 8.75
C SER A 39 5.73 13.54 7.30
N ALA A 40 5.01 14.60 6.94
CA ALA A 40 4.63 14.88 5.55
C ALA A 40 5.85 15.21 4.67
N ASP A 41 6.95 15.68 5.26
CA ASP A 41 8.20 15.93 4.54
C ASP A 41 8.80 14.62 3.98
N GLU A 42 8.59 13.48 4.66
CA GLU A 42 8.97 12.16 4.14
C GLU A 42 8.16 11.78 2.88
N LEU A 43 6.93 12.27 2.72
CA LEU A 43 6.15 12.07 1.50
C LEU A 43 6.68 12.90 0.32
N LEU A 44 7.07 14.15 0.59
CA LEU A 44 7.69 15.00 -0.42
C LEU A 44 9.01 14.39 -0.92
N ASN A 45 9.84 13.87 -0.01
CA ASN A 45 11.07 13.15 -0.36
C ASN A 45 10.82 11.88 -1.19
N LYS A 46 9.61 11.31 -1.10
CA LYS A 46 9.15 10.16 -1.89
C LYS A 46 8.38 10.57 -3.16
N GLY A 47 8.42 11.86 -3.53
CA GLY A 47 7.84 12.39 -4.75
C GLY A 47 6.31 12.57 -4.71
N ILE A 48 5.69 12.47 -3.52
CA ILE A 48 4.29 12.83 -3.34
C ILE A 48 4.20 14.25 -2.82
N ASP A 49 3.76 15.14 -3.70
CA ASP A 49 3.24 16.43 -3.28
C ASP A 49 1.74 16.31 -2.93
N GLU A 50 1.46 16.26 -1.63
CA GLU A 50 0.10 16.23 -1.07
C GLU A 50 -0.74 17.43 -1.51
N LYS A 51 -0.13 18.61 -1.72
CA LYS A 51 -0.86 19.84 -2.07
C LYS A 51 -1.30 19.84 -3.54
N HIS A 52 -0.61 19.12 -4.41
CA HIS A 52 -0.86 19.13 -5.84
C HIS A 52 -1.50 17.83 -6.36
N ASN A 53 -1.19 16.67 -5.77
CA ASN A 53 -1.63 15.36 -6.26
C ASN A 53 -2.87 14.81 -5.55
N ILE A 54 -3.10 15.18 -4.29
CA ILE A 54 -4.27 14.76 -3.50
C ILE A 54 -4.83 15.97 -2.74
N PRO A 55 -5.67 16.82 -3.37
CA PRO A 55 -6.15 18.05 -2.76
C PRO A 55 -6.78 17.83 -1.38
N GLY A 56 -6.26 18.51 -0.36
CA GLY A 56 -6.74 18.42 1.02
C GLY A 56 -6.26 17.22 1.82
N PHE A 57 -5.33 16.42 1.28
CA PHE A 57 -4.65 15.38 2.05
C PHE A 57 -3.87 16.00 3.21
N GLN A 58 -3.93 15.34 4.36
CA GLN A 58 -3.17 15.66 5.55
C GLN A 58 -2.70 14.36 6.19
N MET A 59 -1.56 14.39 6.86
CA MET A 59 -1.06 13.24 7.59
C MET A 59 -2.10 12.76 8.63
N PRO A 60 -2.63 11.52 8.51
CA PRO A 60 -3.64 11.02 9.45
C PRO A 60 -3.05 10.73 10.83
N GLN A 61 -3.80 11.01 11.90
CA GLN A 61 -3.34 10.72 13.26
C GLN A 61 -3.29 9.21 13.55
N SER A 62 -4.21 8.47 12.94
CA SER A 62 -4.23 7.00 12.89
C SER A 62 -3.04 6.39 12.12
N GLY A 63 -2.19 7.22 11.53
CA GLY A 63 -0.92 6.82 10.94
C GLY A 63 -0.98 6.59 9.43
N LEU A 64 0.13 6.92 8.78
CA LEU A 64 0.40 6.67 7.37
C LEU A 64 1.57 5.70 7.26
N TRP A 65 1.38 4.63 6.50
CA TRP A 65 2.37 3.56 6.40
C TRP A 65 2.82 3.36 4.96
N THR A 66 4.14 3.40 4.73
CA THR A 66 4.72 2.92 3.48
C THR A 66 4.68 1.39 3.46
N VAL A 67 4.25 0.84 2.35
CA VAL A 67 4.27 -0.59 2.08
C VAL A 67 5.29 -0.87 0.99
N ALA A 68 6.23 -1.76 1.28
CA ALA A 68 7.15 -2.32 0.29
C ALA A 68 7.06 -3.84 0.37
N PHE A 69 7.10 -4.54 -0.77
CA PHE A 69 7.20 -5.98 -0.78
C PHE A 69 8.12 -6.44 -1.89
N ASP A 70 8.93 -7.45 -1.64
CA ASP A 70 9.82 -8.03 -2.64
C ASP A 70 10.25 -9.47 -2.26
N LYS A 71 10.91 -10.15 -3.19
CA LYS A 71 11.64 -11.39 -2.91
C LYS A 71 12.81 -11.07 -1.97
N VAL A 72 13.01 -11.90 -0.97
CA VAL A 72 14.16 -11.82 -0.05
C VAL A 72 15.27 -12.73 -0.56
N GLU A 73 16.43 -12.14 -0.91
CA GLU A 73 17.66 -12.90 -1.13
C GLU A 73 18.59 -12.83 0.10
N ASN A 74 18.57 -11.69 0.80
CA ASN A 74 19.23 -11.46 2.07
C ASN A 74 18.26 -10.63 2.95
N GLN A 75 18.03 -11.04 4.19
CA GLN A 75 17.00 -10.50 5.09
C GLN A 75 17.19 -9.00 5.42
N GLU A 76 18.32 -8.41 5.08
CA GLU A 76 18.69 -7.04 5.43
C GLU A 76 18.28 -5.96 4.41
N ARG A 77 17.80 -6.30 3.20
CA ARG A 77 17.50 -5.29 2.15
C ARG A 77 16.23 -5.60 1.34
N LEU A 78 15.16 -4.86 1.62
CA LEU A 78 13.94 -4.81 0.79
C LEU A 78 14.07 -3.91 -0.45
N GLU A 79 15.21 -3.23 -0.62
CA GLU A 79 15.35 -2.13 -1.60
C GLU A 79 15.88 -2.57 -2.98
N ALA A 80 16.34 -3.82 -3.10
CA ALA A 80 16.95 -4.31 -4.33
C ALA A 80 15.93 -5.10 -5.17
N TYR A 81 14.88 -4.42 -5.64
CA TYR A 81 13.84 -4.98 -6.50
C TYR A 81 14.41 -5.80 -7.66
N GLN A 82 14.37 -7.13 -7.52
CA GLN A 82 14.74 -8.05 -8.59
C GLN A 82 13.50 -8.59 -9.27
N HIS A 83 13.45 -8.49 -10.60
CA HIS A 83 12.39 -9.12 -11.35
C HIS A 83 12.44 -10.65 -11.18
N VAL A 84 11.40 -11.22 -10.59
CA VAL A 84 11.20 -12.66 -10.49
C VAL A 84 10.17 -13.08 -11.53
N GLU A 85 10.59 -13.95 -12.45
CA GLU A 85 9.65 -14.59 -13.37
C GLU A 85 8.79 -15.60 -12.60
N LEU A 86 7.50 -15.33 -12.56
CA LEU A 86 6.49 -16.17 -11.92
C LEU A 86 5.46 -16.64 -12.94
N ASN A 87 5.02 -17.88 -12.82
CA ASN A 87 3.84 -18.32 -13.57
C ASN A 87 2.55 -17.70 -13.00
N SER A 88 1.47 -17.71 -13.77
CA SER A 88 0.19 -17.08 -13.39
C SER A 88 -0.34 -17.53 -12.03
N GLY A 89 -0.15 -18.80 -11.67
CA GLY A 89 -0.59 -19.34 -10.39
C GLY A 89 0.27 -18.86 -9.21
N GLN A 90 1.56 -18.63 -9.42
CA GLN A 90 2.45 -18.03 -8.42
C GLN A 90 2.18 -16.54 -8.27
N ILE A 91 1.95 -15.81 -9.37
CA ILE A 91 1.58 -14.38 -9.35
C ILE A 91 0.34 -14.18 -8.47
N LEU A 92 -0.72 -14.96 -8.69
CA LEU A 92 -1.94 -14.87 -7.89
C LEU A 92 -1.65 -15.12 -6.40
N LYS A 93 -0.84 -16.13 -6.06
CA LYS A 93 -0.46 -16.42 -4.67
C LYS A 93 0.31 -15.29 -4.02
N VAL A 94 1.28 -14.69 -4.71
CA VAL A 94 2.03 -13.53 -4.18
C VAL A 94 1.07 -12.38 -3.90
N ILE A 95 0.22 -12.02 -4.87
CA ILE A 95 -0.73 -10.91 -4.74
C ILE A 95 -1.72 -11.14 -3.61
N THR A 96 -2.31 -12.33 -3.52
CA THR A 96 -3.22 -12.67 -2.41
C THR A 96 -2.50 -12.63 -1.06
N SER A 97 -1.23 -13.02 -1.01
CA SER A 97 -0.44 -13.00 0.23
C SER A 97 -0.14 -11.57 0.70
N VAL A 98 0.26 -10.70 -0.23
CA VAL A 98 0.45 -9.25 0.01
C VAL A 98 -0.85 -8.62 0.47
N ALA A 99 -1.97 -8.88 -0.22
CA ALA A 99 -3.27 -8.33 0.14
C ALA A 99 -3.71 -8.74 1.56
N ARG A 100 -3.49 -10.01 1.93
CA ARG A 100 -3.78 -10.51 3.27
C ARG A 100 -2.92 -9.84 4.32
N ALA A 101 -1.61 -9.69 4.08
CA ALA A 101 -0.72 -9.02 5.03
C ALA A 101 -1.13 -7.54 5.27
N ILE A 102 -1.51 -6.82 4.21
CA ILE A 102 -2.05 -5.45 4.33
C ILE A 102 -3.35 -5.45 5.15
N PHE A 103 -4.25 -6.41 4.90
CA PHE A 103 -5.51 -6.51 5.63
C PHE A 103 -5.31 -6.85 7.11
N ASP A 104 -4.38 -7.75 7.43
CA ASP A 104 -4.02 -8.09 8.81
C ASP A 104 -3.41 -6.88 9.52
N HIS A 105 -2.44 -6.19 8.88
CA HIS A 105 -1.86 -4.95 9.41
C HIS A 105 -2.94 -3.88 9.65
N TYR A 106 -3.87 -3.72 8.71
CA TYR A 106 -4.99 -2.79 8.84
C TYR A 106 -5.88 -3.08 10.05
N ASN A 107 -6.18 -4.35 10.33
CA ASN A 107 -7.03 -4.72 11.47
C ASN A 107 -6.37 -4.45 12.83
N VAL A 108 -5.03 -4.53 12.90
CA VAL A 108 -4.27 -4.29 14.13
C VAL A 108 -3.96 -2.80 14.29
N SER A 109 -3.33 -2.19 13.29
CA SER A 109 -2.86 -0.79 13.36
C SER A 109 -3.98 0.23 13.32
N ARG A 110 -5.12 -0.12 12.70
CA ARG A 110 -6.17 0.84 12.32
C ARG A 110 -5.62 2.02 11.51
N SER A 111 -4.60 1.78 10.68
CA SER A 111 -3.95 2.78 9.84
C SER A 111 -4.96 3.63 9.05
N GLY A 112 -4.77 4.95 9.06
CA GLY A 112 -5.56 5.90 8.30
C GLY A 112 -5.24 5.89 6.81
N ALA A 113 -3.98 5.62 6.46
CA ALA A 113 -3.55 5.58 5.08
C ALA A 113 -2.38 4.64 4.81
N TYR A 114 -2.30 4.16 3.57
CA TYR A 114 -1.17 3.41 3.03
C TYR A 114 -0.59 4.12 1.81
N TYR A 115 0.73 4.09 1.70
CA TYR A 115 1.47 4.57 0.54
C TYR A 115 2.33 3.45 -0.04
N TRP A 116 2.43 3.37 -1.36
CA TRP A 116 3.50 2.62 -2.02
C TRP A 116 3.80 3.17 -3.41
N CYS A 117 4.95 2.77 -3.95
CA CYS A 117 5.36 3.10 -5.31
C CYS A 117 5.57 1.83 -6.14
N ALA A 118 5.08 1.81 -7.37
CA ALA A 118 5.36 0.74 -8.31
C ALA A 118 6.80 0.87 -8.83
N ALA A 119 7.66 -0.11 -8.58
CA ALA A 119 9.04 -0.07 -9.07
C ALA A 119 9.09 -0.01 -10.62
N PRO A 120 9.97 0.82 -11.22
CA PRO A 120 10.15 0.91 -12.67
C PRO A 120 10.83 -0.34 -13.23
N ASP A 121 10.48 -0.76 -14.45
CA ASP A 121 11.16 -1.88 -15.11
C ASP A 121 12.44 -1.46 -15.81
N LEU A 122 13.49 -1.25 -15.02
CA LEU A 122 14.80 -0.86 -15.54
C LEU A 122 15.41 -1.93 -16.46
N SER A 123 15.00 -3.19 -16.31
CA SER A 123 15.54 -4.33 -17.06
C SER A 123 14.78 -4.64 -18.35
N GLY A 124 13.58 -4.09 -18.53
CA GLY A 124 12.68 -4.40 -19.64
C GLY A 124 12.20 -5.86 -19.70
N LYS A 125 12.36 -6.63 -18.61
CA LYS A 125 12.04 -8.07 -18.57
C LYS A 125 10.56 -8.34 -18.29
N ARG A 126 9.81 -7.36 -17.78
CA ARG A 126 8.40 -7.56 -17.40
C ARG A 126 7.49 -7.50 -18.62
N LYS A 127 6.63 -8.52 -18.73
CA LYS A 127 5.52 -8.50 -19.70
C LYS A 127 4.42 -7.49 -19.35
N ILE A 128 4.26 -7.17 -18.07
CA ILE A 128 3.23 -6.25 -17.56
C ILE A 128 3.92 -5.27 -16.61
N ASP A 129 3.76 -3.97 -16.85
CA ASP A 129 4.26 -2.93 -15.94
C ASP A 129 3.56 -3.03 -14.57
N LEU A 130 4.31 -2.78 -13.48
CA LEU A 130 3.76 -2.93 -12.13
C LEU A 130 2.65 -1.91 -11.82
N ALA A 131 2.73 -0.68 -12.35
CA ALA A 131 1.65 0.29 -12.19
C ALA A 131 0.38 -0.20 -12.89
N ASP A 132 0.52 -0.81 -14.07
CA ASP A 132 -0.62 -1.41 -14.78
C ASP A 132 -1.23 -2.60 -14.05
N LEU A 133 -0.39 -3.41 -13.40
CA LEU A 133 -0.82 -4.51 -12.55
C LEU A 133 -1.60 -3.97 -11.34
N TYR A 134 -1.04 -3.01 -10.60
CA TYR A 134 -1.67 -2.44 -9.40
C TYR A 134 -3.00 -1.76 -9.72
N ASP A 135 -3.07 -0.97 -10.80
CA ASP A 135 -4.35 -0.40 -11.25
C ASP A 135 -5.41 -1.50 -11.46
N GLY A 136 -5.03 -2.63 -12.10
CA GLY A 136 -5.94 -3.75 -12.31
C GLY A 136 -6.37 -4.47 -11.03
N LEU A 137 -5.48 -4.58 -10.04
CA LEU A 137 -5.75 -5.21 -8.75
C LEU A 137 -6.70 -4.38 -7.89
N LEU A 138 -6.52 -3.06 -7.90
CA LEU A 138 -7.31 -2.11 -7.12
C LEU A 138 -8.62 -1.69 -7.79
N GLY A 139 -8.86 -2.10 -9.04
CA GLY A 139 -10.07 -1.67 -9.76
C GLY A 139 -9.99 -0.24 -10.30
N LEU A 140 -8.78 0.27 -10.57
CA LEU A 140 -8.51 1.66 -10.95
C LEU A 140 -8.21 1.79 -12.45
N ALA A 141 -8.25 3.03 -12.96
CA ALA A 141 -7.96 3.36 -14.36
C ALA A 141 -8.78 2.53 -15.37
N GLY A 142 -10.05 2.22 -15.05
CA GLY A 142 -10.96 1.44 -15.90
C GLY A 142 -10.63 -0.06 -15.97
N LYS A 143 -9.71 -0.55 -15.15
CA LYS A 143 -9.34 -1.97 -15.07
C LYS A 143 -10.03 -2.59 -13.85
N ASN A 144 -10.58 -3.80 -13.97
CA ASN A 144 -11.14 -4.53 -12.83
C ASN A 144 -10.77 -6.01 -12.95
N ARG A 145 -9.70 -6.44 -12.27
CA ARG A 145 -9.21 -7.82 -12.34
C ARG A 145 -9.38 -8.59 -11.03
N PHE A 146 -9.07 -7.98 -9.88
CA PHE A 146 -9.05 -8.71 -8.60
C PHE A 146 -9.66 -7.95 -7.39
N ASN A 147 -10.10 -6.71 -7.55
CA ASN A 147 -10.86 -5.88 -6.59
C ASN A 147 -10.58 -6.15 -5.10
N ILE A 148 -9.32 -5.96 -4.69
CA ILE A 148 -8.94 -5.99 -3.27
C ILE A 148 -9.59 -4.77 -2.59
N ARG A 149 -10.41 -4.98 -1.56
CA ARG A 149 -11.12 -3.89 -0.86
C ARG A 149 -10.76 -3.83 0.62
N ILE A 150 -10.17 -2.71 1.02
CA ILE A 150 -10.11 -2.30 2.43
C ILE A 150 -11.46 -1.60 2.78
N PRO A 151 -12.04 -1.78 3.97
CA PRO A 151 -13.25 -1.07 4.35
C PRO A 151 -13.08 0.45 4.32
N GLY A 152 -13.99 1.15 3.64
CA GLY A 152 -13.93 2.61 3.48
C GLY A 152 -12.80 3.09 2.57
N MET A 153 -12.27 2.21 1.72
CA MET A 153 -11.13 2.52 0.86
C MET A 153 -11.43 3.62 -0.15
N GLN A 154 -10.62 4.68 -0.13
CA GLN A 154 -10.52 5.64 -1.23
C GLN A 154 -9.10 5.56 -1.79
N SER A 155 -8.98 5.39 -3.11
CA SER A 155 -7.70 5.15 -3.77
C SER A 155 -7.30 6.31 -4.66
N PHE A 156 -6.04 6.69 -4.58
CA PHE A 156 -5.38 7.64 -5.46
C PHE A 156 -4.21 6.92 -6.12
N ASN A 157 -4.15 6.96 -7.45
CA ASN A 157 -3.14 6.27 -8.22
C ASN A 157 -2.42 7.20 -9.18
N ARG A 158 -1.28 6.71 -9.68
CA ARG A 158 -0.46 7.41 -10.68
C ARG A 158 -0.06 8.82 -10.24
N LEU A 159 0.25 8.95 -8.95
CA LEU A 159 0.73 10.16 -8.32
C LEU A 159 2.22 10.37 -8.60
N GLY A 160 2.71 11.59 -8.33
CA GLY A 160 4.10 11.96 -8.57
C GLY A 160 4.42 12.16 -10.05
N SER A 161 5.60 12.71 -10.34
CA SER A 161 6.03 13.00 -11.70
C SER A 161 6.22 11.74 -12.55
N ASP A 162 6.56 10.61 -11.92
CA ASP A 162 6.74 9.32 -12.59
C ASP A 162 5.43 8.56 -12.81
N ARG A 163 4.33 9.01 -12.20
CA ARG A 163 3.00 8.39 -12.23
C ARG A 163 2.99 6.95 -11.70
N ARG A 164 3.83 6.64 -10.71
CA ARG A 164 3.96 5.27 -10.14
C ARG A 164 3.55 5.17 -8.68
N SER A 165 3.22 6.28 -8.04
CA SER A 165 2.83 6.32 -6.63
C SER A 165 1.33 6.10 -6.41
N TYR A 166 1.01 5.46 -5.29
CA TYR A 166 -0.34 5.09 -4.86
C TYR A 166 -0.55 5.51 -3.41
N VAL A 167 -1.69 6.13 -3.12
CA VAL A 167 -2.14 6.40 -1.75
C VAL A 167 -3.53 5.83 -1.57
N ILE A 168 -3.71 5.08 -0.50
CA ILE A 168 -5.00 4.51 -0.10
C ILE A 168 -5.40 5.09 1.24
N LEU A 169 -6.53 5.78 1.28
CA LEU A 169 -7.17 6.16 2.53
C LEU A 169 -8.09 5.04 3.00
N THR A 170 -8.17 4.86 4.31
CA THR A 170 -9.06 3.88 4.94
C THR A 170 -10.17 4.57 5.72
N ARG A 171 -11.14 3.80 6.25
CA ARG A 171 -12.17 4.34 7.15
C ARG A 171 -11.63 5.05 8.40
N TYR A 172 -10.37 4.83 8.76
CA TYR A 172 -9.76 5.43 9.94
C TYR A 172 -9.06 6.76 9.62
N TYR A 173 -9.03 7.19 8.36
CA TYR A 173 -8.44 8.46 7.96
C TYR A 173 -9.08 9.62 8.74
N ASP A 174 -8.31 10.16 9.68
CA ASP A 174 -8.70 11.22 10.59
C ASP A 174 -7.70 12.37 10.49
N VAL A 175 -8.22 13.55 10.20
CA VAL A 175 -7.42 14.76 10.03
C VAL A 175 -7.48 15.55 11.34
N LYS A 176 -6.34 16.04 11.85
CA LYS A 176 -6.35 17.04 12.93
C LYS A 176 -7.20 18.22 12.47
N SER A 177 -8.29 18.50 13.17
CA SER A 177 -8.98 19.77 13.02
C SER A 177 -8.07 20.87 13.56
N SER A 178 -7.26 21.47 12.67
CA SER A 178 -6.63 22.75 12.94
C SER A 178 -7.73 23.83 12.97
N GLY A 179 -8.47 23.93 14.07
CA GLY A 179 -9.31 25.08 14.42
C GLY A 179 -10.48 25.46 13.51
N THR A 180 -10.64 24.88 12.31
CA THR A 180 -11.74 25.21 11.40
C THR A 180 -12.04 24.02 10.49
N GLY A 181 -13.23 23.44 10.65
CA GLY A 181 -13.87 22.58 9.66
C GLY A 181 -13.60 21.09 9.80
N ILE A 182 -14.56 20.38 10.40
CA ILE A 182 -14.65 18.91 10.30
C ILE A 182 -15.02 18.58 8.83
N PHE A 183 -14.13 17.89 8.11
CA PHE A 183 -14.52 17.20 6.89
C PHE A 183 -15.35 15.97 7.29
N ARG A 184 -16.68 16.09 7.24
CA ARG A 184 -17.56 14.92 7.31
C ARG A 184 -17.58 14.25 5.94
N LEU A 185 -17.01 13.06 5.85
CA LEU A 185 -17.17 12.17 4.71
C LEU A 185 -18.65 11.74 4.63
N GLY A 186 -19.36 12.30 3.64
CA GLY A 186 -20.54 11.74 2.99
C GLY A 186 -21.57 11.05 3.88
N GLU A 187 -22.38 11.82 4.61
CA GLU A 187 -23.76 11.39 4.82
C GLU A 187 -24.45 11.44 3.46
N LYS A 188 -24.84 10.27 2.95
CA LYS A 188 -25.86 10.17 1.91
C LYS A 188 -27.02 11.08 2.33
N ALA A 189 -27.35 12.06 1.50
CA ALA A 189 -28.65 12.70 1.55
C ALA A 189 -29.70 11.63 1.24
N ALA A 190 -30.16 10.93 2.27
CA ALA A 190 -31.43 10.24 2.26
C ALA A 190 -32.51 11.30 2.44
N ASN A 191 -32.84 12.01 1.36
CA ASN A 191 -34.11 12.72 1.30
C ASN A 191 -35.14 11.75 0.71
N GLY A 192 -35.78 11.01 1.62
CA GLY A 192 -37.09 10.44 1.38
C GLY A 192 -38.16 11.54 1.48
N SER A 193 -39.02 11.56 0.46
CA SER A 193 -40.47 11.83 0.47
C SER A 193 -41.00 13.14 1.10
N ALA A 194 -41.62 13.96 0.24
CA ALA A 194 -43.08 14.09 0.20
C ALA A 194 -43.51 14.43 -1.25
#